data_AF-A0A081N5N7-F1
#
_entry.id   AF-A0A081N5N7-F1
#
_cell.length_a   1.000
_cell.length_b   1.000
_cell.length_c   1.000
_cell.angle_alpha   90.00
_cell.angle_beta   90.00
_cell.angle_gamma   90.00
#
_symmetry.space_group_name_H-M   'P 1'
#
loop_
_entity.id
_entity.type
_entity.pdbx_description
1 polymer ?
#
loop_
_entity_poly.entity_id
_entity_poly.type
_entity_poly.pdbx_seq_one_letter_code
_entity_poly.pdbx_strand_id
1 'polypeptide(L)'
;MSTSKTLAEKLAAHPELENRVSELINLVEAESGYLDRADEAEEAVIENLKELGNELLTDWGSCKEKQRFDEAHALHPESKAKKKTFTG
;
A
#
# COMPACT_ATOMS: atom_id res chain seq x y z
N MET A 1 16.87 6.44 22.96
CA MET A 1 16.86 5.21 22.13
C MET A 1 15.66 5.33 21.21
N SER A 2 15.88 5.39 19.89
CA SER A 2 14.76 5.40 18.93
C SER A 2 14.11 4.03 18.96
N THR A 3 12.93 3.91 19.56
CA THR A 3 12.09 2.72 19.45
C THR A 3 11.66 2.59 18.01
N SER A 4 12.45 1.85 17.22
CA SER A 4 12.07 1.48 15.87
C SER A 4 10.79 0.65 15.98
N LYS A 5 9.72 1.13 15.35
CA LYS A 5 8.47 0.37 15.26
C LYS A 5 8.78 -0.99 14.63
N THR A 6 8.25 -2.04 15.24
CA THR A 6 8.27 -3.40 14.71
C THR A 6 7.55 -3.45 13.36
N LEU A 7 7.84 -4.47 12.55
CA LEU A 7 7.12 -4.66 11.28
C LEU A 7 5.61 -4.79 11.51
N ALA A 8 5.20 -5.51 12.55
CA ALA A 8 3.79 -5.65 12.93
C ALA A 8 3.13 -4.29 13.23
N GLU A 9 3.79 -3.42 14.01
CA GLU A 9 3.28 -2.07 14.28
C GLU A 9 3.21 -1.18 13.04
N LYS A 10 4.07 -1.42 12.04
CA LYS A 10 4.02 -0.71 10.77
C LYS A 10 2.89 -1.24 9.89
N LEU A 11 2.69 -2.55 9.82
CA LEU A 11 1.59 -3.16 9.07
C LEU A 11 0.23 -2.81 9.69
N ALA A 12 0.11 -2.77 11.01
CA ALA A 12 -1.11 -2.34 11.70
C ALA A 12 -1.54 -0.89 11.39
N ALA A 13 -0.60 -0.05 10.93
CA ALA A 13 -0.91 1.31 10.45
C ALA A 13 -1.40 1.35 9.00
N HIS A 14 -1.32 0.22 8.28
CA HIS A 14 -1.69 0.04 6.87
C HIS A 14 -2.48 -1.28 6.70
N PRO A 15 -3.76 -1.33 7.10
CA PRO A 15 -4.53 -2.58 7.16
C PRO A 15 -4.65 -3.34 5.83
N GLU A 16 -4.72 -2.63 4.70
CA GLU A 16 -4.74 -3.24 3.36
C GLU A 16 -3.42 -3.98 3.07
N LEU A 17 -2.29 -3.33 3.35
CA LEU A 17 -0.96 -3.92 3.23
C LEU A 17 -0.77 -5.13 4.16
N GLU A 18 -1.29 -5.06 5.38
CA GLU A 18 -1.26 -6.17 6.34
C GLU A 18 -2.02 -7.40 5.81
N ASN A 19 -3.22 -7.20 5.27
CA ASN A 19 -4.00 -8.27 4.65
C ASN A 19 -3.25 -8.92 3.49
N ARG A 20 -2.62 -8.12 2.63
CA ARG A 20 -1.92 -8.62 1.45
C ARG A 20 -0.69 -9.45 1.79
N VAL A 21 0.11 -8.97 2.75
CA VAL A 21 1.25 -9.74 3.28
C VAL A 21 0.78 -11.04 3.93
N SER A 22 -0.37 -11.03 4.62
CA SER A 22 -0.97 -12.23 5.20
C SER A 22 -1.39 -13.24 4.13
N GLU A 23 -1.96 -12.79 3.01
CA GLU A 23 -2.28 -13.66 1.86
C GLU A 23 -1.03 -14.31 1.24
N LEU A 24 0.07 -13.57 1.10
CA LEU A 24 1.35 -14.12 0.64
C LEU A 24 1.89 -15.20 1.59
N ILE A 25 1.81 -14.94 2.90
CA ILE A 25 2.24 -15.90 3.92
C ILE A 25 1.34 -17.14 3.89
N ASN A 26 0.02 -16.97 3.78
CA ASN A 26 -0.93 -18.07 3.65
C ASN A 26 -0.65 -18.92 2.41
N LEU A 27 -0.19 -18.32 1.30
CA LEU A 27 0.18 -19.06 0.09
C LEU A 27 1.40 -19.98 0.32
N VAL A 28 2.37 -19.52 1.12
CA VAL A 28 3.57 -20.29 1.49
C VAL A 28 3.28 -21.33 2.57
N GLU A 29 2.40 -20.98 3.52
CA GLU A 29 1.98 -21.83 4.63
C GLU A 29 0.87 -22.83 4.24
N ALA A 30 0.26 -22.68 3.06
CA ALA A 30 -0.69 -23.63 2.49
C ALA A 30 0.02 -24.97 2.20
N GLU A 31 0.14 -25.77 3.25
CA GLU A 31 0.70 -27.11 3.26
C GLU A 31 -0.14 -28.00 2.33
N SER A 32 0.39 -28.32 1.16
CA SER A 32 0.07 -29.53 0.36
C SER A 32 -1.36 -29.71 -0.18
N GLY A 33 -2.12 -28.65 -0.49
CA GLY A 33 -3.46 -28.88 -1.08
C GLY A 33 -4.13 -27.76 -1.87
N TYR A 34 -3.62 -26.53 -1.87
CA TYR A 34 -4.27 -25.41 -2.57
C TYR A 34 -3.65 -25.08 -3.94
N LEU A 35 -2.42 -25.51 -4.17
CA LEU A 35 -1.65 -25.30 -5.40
C LEU A 35 -0.90 -26.61 -5.70
N ASP A 36 -1.59 -27.54 -6.35
CA ASP A 36 -1.05 -28.88 -6.64
C ASP A 36 -0.05 -28.84 -7.81
N ARG A 37 0.00 -27.71 -8.52
CA ARG A 37 0.88 -27.46 -9.65
C ARG A 37 1.70 -26.19 -9.48
N ALA A 38 2.96 -26.26 -9.91
CA ALA A 38 3.91 -25.16 -9.77
C ALA A 38 3.54 -23.92 -10.60
N ASP A 39 2.84 -24.10 -11.73
CA ASP A 39 2.36 -23.01 -12.59
C ASP A 39 1.25 -22.20 -11.90
N GLU A 40 0.29 -22.87 -11.28
CA GLU A 40 -0.77 -22.23 -10.49
C GLU A 40 -0.16 -21.46 -9.29
N ALA A 41 0.87 -22.03 -8.65
CA ALA A 41 1.57 -21.38 -7.56
C ALA A 41 2.32 -20.12 -8.00
N GLU A 42 3.01 -20.21 -9.15
CA GLU A 42 3.72 -19.08 -9.74
C GLU A 42 2.75 -17.96 -10.12
N GLU A 43 1.63 -18.28 -10.78
CA GLU A 43 0.61 -17.31 -11.15
C GLU A 43 0.02 -16.61 -9.92
N ALA A 44 -0.31 -17.37 -8.87
CA ALA A 44 -0.84 -16.82 -7.62
C ALA A 44 0.16 -15.86 -6.93
N VAL A 45 1.46 -16.20 -6.92
CA VAL A 45 2.50 -15.31 -6.38
C VAL A 45 2.61 -14.04 -7.22
N ILE A 46 2.63 -14.15 -8.55
CA ILE A 46 2.80 -13.01 -9.46
C ILE A 46 1.64 -12.03 -9.34
N GLU A 47 0.39 -12.52 -9.38
CA GLU A 47 -0.78 -11.66 -9.24
C GLU A 47 -0.81 -11.02 -7.85
N ASN A 48 -0.39 -11.76 -6.80
CA ASN A 48 -0.34 -11.18 -5.48
C ASN A 48 0.64 -10.00 -5.38
N LEU A 49 1.85 -10.16 -5.93
CA LEU A 49 2.87 -9.12 -5.99
C LEU A 49 2.48 -7.93 -6.87
N LYS A 50 1.76 -8.16 -7.97
CA LYS A 50 1.27 -7.08 -8.86
C LYS A 50 0.25 -6.20 -8.16
N GLU A 51 -0.73 -6.80 -7.48
CA GLU A 51 -1.73 -6.05 -6.70
C GLU A 51 -1.07 -5.29 -5.55
N LEU A 52 -0.19 -5.95 -4.79
CA LEU A 52 0.60 -5.31 -3.74
C LEU A 52 1.39 -4.09 -4.27
N GLY A 53 2.04 -4.26 -5.42
CA GLY A 53 2.78 -3.18 -6.07
C GLY A 53 1.89 -1.99 -6.44
N ASN A 54 0.71 -2.24 -6.99
CA ASN A 54 -0.25 -1.20 -7.36
C ASN A 54 -0.75 -0.41 -6.15
N GLU A 55 -1.08 -1.09 -5.05
CA GLU A 55 -1.52 -0.47 -3.81
C GLU A 55 -0.41 0.40 -3.21
N LEU A 56 0.80 -0.15 -3.07
CA LEU A 56 1.96 0.59 -2.54
C LEU A 56 2.28 1.84 -3.36
N LEU A 57 2.20 1.75 -4.69
CA LEU A 57 2.43 2.89 -5.58
C LEU A 57 1.32 3.95 -5.47
N THR A 58 0.07 3.52 -5.27
CA THR A 58 -1.08 4.41 -5.07
C THR A 58 -0.97 5.17 -3.75
N ASP A 59 -0.64 4.46 -2.66
CA ASP A 59 -0.41 5.04 -1.34
C ASP A 59 0.78 5.99 -1.34
N TRP A 60 1.86 5.59 -2.00
CA TRP A 60 3.04 6.45 -2.16
C TRP A 60 2.70 7.74 -2.91
N GLY A 61 1.94 7.63 -4.01
CA GLY A 61 1.47 8.78 -4.77
C GLY A 61 0.64 9.73 -3.91
N SER A 62 -0.30 9.19 -3.13
CA SER A 62 -1.16 9.95 -2.22
C SER A 62 -0.36 10.64 -1.11
N CYS A 63 0.61 9.95 -0.52
CA CYS A 63 1.50 10.53 0.48
C CYS A 63 2.35 11.67 -0.10
N LYS A 64 2.84 11.51 -1.34
CA LYS A 64 3.60 12.56 -2.03
C LYS A 64 2.75 13.77 -2.37
N GLU A 65 1.52 13.56 -2.82
CA GLU A 65 0.57 14.65 -3.05
C GLU A 65 0.32 15.43 -1.76
N LYS A 66 0.01 14.73 -0.66
CA LYS A 66 -0.21 15.35 0.65
C LYS A 66 1.02 16.12 1.12
N GLN A 67 2.21 15.52 1.02
CA GLN A 67 3.46 16.20 1.38
C GLN A 67 3.63 17.50 0.60
N ARG A 68 3.40 17.47 -0.72
CA ARG A 68 3.50 18.66 -1.57
C ARG A 68 2.45 19.72 -1.23
N PHE A 69 1.25 19.29 -0.90
CA PHE A 69 0.18 20.17 -0.46
C PHE A 69 0.55 20.85 0.86
N ASP A 70 1.03 20.10 1.84
CA ASP A 70 1.45 20.61 3.15
C ASP A 70 2.65 21.57 3.02
N GLU A 71 3.63 21.23 2.17
CA GLU A 71 4.77 22.11 1.83
C GLU A 71 4.30 23.43 1.20
N ALA A 72 3.39 23.36 0.22
CA ALA A 72 2.86 24.55 -0.44
C ALA A 72 2.02 25.41 0.51
N HIS A 73 1.23 24.79 1.39
CA HIS A 73 0.45 25.49 2.41
C HIS A 73 1.35 26.16 3.47
N ALA A 74 2.44 25.51 3.86
CA ALA A 74 3.42 26.10 4.78
C ALA A 74 4.15 27.31 4.18
N LEU A 75 4.46 27.27 2.87
CA LEU A 75 5.08 28.39 2.16
C LEU A 75 4.10 29.55 1.92
N HIS A 76 2.81 29.25 1.74
CA HIS A 76 1.78 30.23 1.44
C HIS A 76 0.47 29.96 2.21
N PRO A 77 0.43 30.28 3.53
CA PRO A 77 -0.70 29.97 4.41
C PRO A 77 -2.01 30.62 3.95
N GLU A 78 -1.93 31.80 3.34
CA GLU A 78 -3.07 32.55 2.77
C GLU A 78 -3.64 31.97 1.47
N SER A 79 -3.00 30.95 0.88
CA SER A 79 -3.51 30.31 -0.34
C SER A 79 -4.71 29.42 -0.03
N LYS A 80 -5.87 29.77 -0.57
CA LYS A 80 -7.09 28.96 -0.43
C LYS A 80 -7.08 27.79 -1.40
N ALA A 81 -7.09 26.56 -0.87
CA ALA A 81 -7.30 25.35 -1.66
C ALA A 81 -8.72 25.35 -2.26
N LYS A 82 -8.85 25.85 -3.49
CA LYS A 82 -10.13 25.89 -4.21
C LYS A 82 -10.28 24.60 -5.01
N LYS A 83 -11.17 23.69 -4.58
CA LYS A 83 -11.60 22.57 -5.44
C LYS A 83 -12.23 23.17 -6.70
N LYS A 84 -11.62 22.93 -7.86
CA LYS A 84 -12.23 23.28 -9.15
C LYS A 84 -13.39 22.33 -9.39
N THR A 85 -14.62 22.83 -9.29
CA THR A 85 -15.80 22.12 -9.77
C THR A 85 -15.79 22.19 -11.29
N PHE A 86 -15.57 21.04 -11.95
CA PHE A 86 -15.79 20.92 -13.39
C PHE A 86 -17.29 20.82 -13.64
N THR A 87 -17.87 21.86 -14.24
CA THR A 87 -19.21 21.84 -14.84
C THR A 87 -19.03 21.86 -16.34
N GLY A 88 -19.14 20.69 -16.97
CA GLY A 88 -19.11 20.47 -18.41
C GLY A 88 -19.88 19.21 -18.72
#